data_AF-A0A2K3KKG8-F1
#
_entry.id   AF-A0A2K3KKG8-F1
#
_cell.length_a   1.000
_cell.length_b   1.000
_cell.length_c   1.000
_cell.angle_alpha   90.00
_cell.angle_beta   90.00
_cell.angle_gamma   90.00
#
_symmetry.space_group_name_H-M   'P 1'
#
loop_
_entity.id
_entity.type
_entity.pdbx_description
1 polymer ?
#
loop_
_entity_poly.entity_id
_entity_poly.type
_entity_poly.pdbx_seq_one_letter_code
_entity_poly.pdbx_strand_id
1 'polypeptide(L)'
;EEKKKIFGDQTVELRMRTEELDAARAEVERLTAAMASCEGEHPAAAGLTTRAELVEAIAQLSADCVEGAVYAFENAKQQMMFLNP
;
A
#
# COMPACT_ATOMS: atom_id res chain seq x y z
N GLU A 1 -35.42 -4.73 41.46
CA GLU A 1 -34.96 -5.78 40.52
C GLU A 1 -34.40 -5.20 39.23
N GLU A 2 -35.04 -4.17 38.66
CA GLU A 2 -34.64 -3.49 37.43
C GLU A 2 -33.17 -3.01 37.38
N LYS A 3 -32.65 -2.37 38.45
CA LYS A 3 -31.24 -1.97 38.53
C LYS A 3 -30.25 -3.13 38.42
N LYS A 4 -30.60 -4.31 38.96
CA LYS A 4 -29.74 -5.51 38.87
C LYS A 4 -29.74 -6.07 37.45
N LYS A 5 -30.89 -6.03 36.77
CA LYS A 5 -31.03 -6.44 35.37
C LYS A 5 -30.20 -5.54 34.45
N ILE A 6 -30.36 -4.21 34.58
CA ILE A 6 -29.59 -3.22 33.81
C ILE A 6 -28.08 -3.44 33.99
N PHE A 7 -27.62 -3.64 35.23
CA PHE A 7 -26.21 -3.88 35.50
C PHE A 7 -25.70 -5.20 34.89
N GLY A 8 -26.51 -6.26 34.92
CA GLY A 8 -26.22 -7.52 34.25
C GLY A 8 -26.09 -7.36 32.74
N ASP A 9 -27.05 -6.66 32.12
CA ASP A 9 -27.05 -6.39 30.68
C ASP A 9 -25.83 -5.56 30.25
N GLN A 10 -25.48 -4.51 31.02
CA GLN A 10 -24.27 -3.71 30.80
C GLN A 10 -22.97 -4.51 30.92
N THR A 11 -22.92 -5.45 31.86
CA THR A 11 -21.74 -6.31 32.05
C THR A 11 -21.56 -7.26 30.87
N VAL A 12 -22.65 -7.81 30.35
CA VAL A 12 -22.63 -8.66 29.15
C VAL A 12 -22.20 -7.87 27.92
N GLU A 13 -22.76 -6.66 27.73
CA GLU A 13 -22.39 -5.78 26.62
C GLU A 13 -20.90 -5.41 26.67
N LEU A 14 -20.39 -5.03 27.86
CA LEU A 14 -18.99 -4.69 28.03
C LEU A 14 -18.06 -5.87 27.67
N ARG A 15 -18.45 -7.09 28.05
CA ARG A 15 -17.70 -8.30 27.70
C ARG A 15 -17.67 -8.51 26.19
N MET A 16 -18.82 -8.44 25.51
CA MET A 16 -18.90 -8.57 24.05
C MET A 16 -18.06 -7.52 23.33
N ARG A 17 -18.14 -6.26 23.77
CA ARG A 17 -17.32 -5.16 23.25
C ARG A 17 -15.82 -5.42 23.43
N THR A 18 -15.44 -6.03 24.55
CA THR A 18 -14.04 -6.38 24.83
C THR A 18 -13.57 -7.47 23.87
N GLU A 19 -14.38 -8.51 23.68
CA GLU A 19 -14.08 -9.61 22.74
C GLU A 19 -13.98 -9.10 21.29
N GLU A 20 -14.89 -8.21 20.86
CA GLU A 20 -14.84 -7.56 19.55
C GLU A 20 -13.60 -6.68 19.38
N LEU A 21 -13.22 -5.93 20.42
CA LEU A 21 -12.02 -5.08 20.39
C LEU A 21 -10.75 -5.92 20.26
N ASP A 22 -10.65 -7.03 20.98
CA ASP A 22 -9.51 -7.93 20.92
C ASP A 22 -9.40 -8.62 19.55
N ALA A 23 -10.55 -9.03 18.98
CA ALA A 23 -10.59 -9.56 17.62
C ALA A 23 -10.16 -8.52 16.56
N ALA A 24 -10.64 -7.28 16.69
CA ALA A 24 -10.27 -6.19 15.79
C ALA A 24 -8.77 -5.85 15.89
N ARG A 25 -8.19 -5.85 17.10
CA ARG A 25 -6.75 -5.64 17.31
C ARG A 25 -5.91 -6.74 16.66
N ALA A 26 -6.29 -8.00 16.85
CA ALA A 26 -5.61 -9.13 16.22
C ALA A 26 -5.66 -9.04 14.68
N GLU A 27 -6.79 -8.61 14.12
CA GLU A 27 -6.92 -8.42 12.68
C GLU A 27 -6.07 -7.26 12.17
N VAL A 28 -6.02 -6.14 12.89
CA VAL A 28 -5.12 -5.02 12.55
C VAL A 28 -3.66 -5.47 12.55
N GLU A 29 -3.21 -6.19 13.58
CA GLU A 29 -1.85 -6.72 13.64
C GLU A 29 -1.54 -7.65 12.46
N ARG A 30 -2.47 -8.54 12.11
CA ARG A 30 -2.34 -9.45 10.98
C ARG A 30 -2.23 -8.69 9.65
N LEU A 31 -3.08 -7.69 9.45
CA LEU A 31 -3.06 -6.87 8.23
C LEU A 31 -1.79 -6.00 8.16
N THR A 32 -1.36 -5.40 9.28
CA THR A 32 -0.10 -4.65 9.35
C THR A 32 1.09 -5.52 9.01
N ALA A 33 1.14 -6.76 9.52
CA ALA A 33 2.19 -7.72 9.16
C ALA A 33 2.13 -8.10 7.68
N ALA A 34 0.93 -8.28 7.11
CA ALA A 34 0.75 -8.61 5.70
C ALA A 34 1.14 -7.45 4.75
N MET A 35 1.00 -6.20 5.20
CA MET A 35 1.39 -4.99 4.46
C MET A 35 2.79 -4.49 4.85
N ALA A 36 3.55 -5.23 5.65
CA ALA A 36 4.91 -4.85 5.99
C ALA A 36 5.76 -4.81 4.72
N SER A 37 6.63 -3.81 4.63
CA SER A 37 7.56 -3.68 3.51
C SER A 37 8.40 -4.94 3.34
N CYS A 38 8.63 -5.34 2.10
CA CYS A 38 9.45 -6.51 1.78
C CYS A 38 10.82 -6.09 1.23
N GLU A 39 11.80 -6.97 1.38
CA GLU A 39 13.11 -6.75 0.77
C GLU A 39 12.98 -6.63 -0.76
N GLY A 40 13.53 -5.54 -1.31
CA GLY A 40 13.43 -5.25 -2.74
C GLY A 40 12.13 -4.54 -3.15
N GLU A 41 11.29 -4.11 -2.21
CA GLU A 41 10.16 -3.25 -2.52
C GLU A 41 10.64 -1.94 -3.17
N HIS A 42 10.07 -1.62 -4.33
CA HIS A 42 10.41 -0.40 -5.04
C HIS A 42 9.90 0.83 -4.25
N PRO A 43 10.67 1.92 -4.11
CA PRO A 43 10.25 3.09 -3.34
C PRO A 43 8.90 3.69 -3.76
N ALA A 44 8.53 3.55 -5.04
CA ALA A 44 7.24 3.99 -5.56
C ALA A 44 6.03 3.18 -5.03
N ALA A 45 6.26 1.99 -4.48
CA ALA A 45 5.22 1.17 -3.84
C ALA A 45 5.05 1.51 -2.34
N ALA A 46 5.99 2.27 -1.75
CA ALA A 46 5.95 2.60 -0.34
C ALA A 46 4.71 3.46 0.00
N GLY A 47 3.89 2.95 0.92
CA GLY A 47 2.70 3.65 1.39
C GLY A 47 1.46 3.49 0.51
N LEU A 48 1.52 2.70 -0.57
CA LEU A 48 0.33 2.37 -1.36
C LEU A 48 -0.57 1.41 -0.58
N THR A 49 -1.87 1.69 -0.55
CA THR A 49 -2.85 0.93 0.25
C THR A 49 -3.89 0.22 -0.61
N THR A 50 -3.96 0.56 -1.89
CA THR A 50 -4.93 0.00 -2.84
C THR A 50 -4.25 -0.56 -4.08
N ARG A 51 -4.93 -1.52 -4.73
CA ARG A 51 -4.50 -2.05 -6.02
C ARG A 51 -4.48 -0.97 -7.11
N ALA A 52 -5.38 0.01 -7.05
CA ALA A 52 -5.45 1.08 -8.03
C ALA A 52 -4.18 1.94 -8.02
N GLU A 53 -3.74 2.36 -6.83
CA GLU A 53 -2.49 3.10 -6.66
C GLU A 53 -1.28 2.30 -7.17
N LEU A 54 -1.21 1.00 -6.88
CA LEU A 54 -0.13 0.15 -7.39
C LEU A 54 -0.10 0.09 -8.92
N VAL A 55 -1.27 -0.08 -9.55
CA VAL A 55 -1.39 -0.11 -11.01
C VAL A 55 -0.97 1.22 -11.63
N GLU A 56 -1.34 2.34 -11.01
CA GLU A 56 -0.93 3.68 -11.44
C GLU A 56 0.59 3.88 -11.32
N ALA A 57 1.19 3.49 -10.19
CA ALA A 57 2.64 3.55 -10.01
C ALA A 57 3.40 2.71 -11.06
N ILE A 58 2.92 1.50 -11.35
CA ILE A 58 3.51 0.64 -12.41
C ILE A 58 3.38 1.30 -13.78
N ALA A 59 2.22 1.90 -14.09
CA ALA A 59 2.01 2.58 -15.36
C ALA A 59 2.97 3.77 -15.53
N GLN A 60 3.15 4.57 -14.50
CA GLN A 60 4.09 5.71 -14.52
C GLN A 60 5.54 5.24 -14.70
N LEU A 61 6.00 4.27 -13.91
CA LEU A 61 7.36 3.73 -14.04
C LEU A 61 7.63 3.15 -15.43
N SER A 62 6.62 2.51 -16.02
CA SER A 62 6.73 1.95 -17.38
C SER A 62 6.85 3.06 -18.43
N ALA A 63 6.08 4.14 -18.27
CA ALA A 63 6.16 5.30 -19.16
C ALA A 63 7.53 5.98 -19.07
N ASP A 64 8.03 6.23 -17.86
CA ASP A 64 9.32 6.87 -17.61
C ASP A 64 10.48 6.07 -18.24
N CYS A 65 10.43 4.73 -18.13
CA CYS A 65 11.43 3.85 -18.75
C CYS A 65 11.47 3.99 -20.28
N VAL A 66 10.29 4.01 -20.92
CA VAL A 66 10.19 4.15 -22.37
C VAL A 66 10.67 5.52 -22.82
N GLU A 67 10.24 6.58 -22.13
CA GLU A 67 10.67 7.95 -22.43
C GLU A 67 12.19 8.10 -22.31
N GLY A 68 12.78 7.60 -21.22
CA GLY A 68 14.23 7.62 -21.03
C GLY A 68 15.00 6.87 -22.12
N ALA A 69 14.50 5.71 -22.55
CA ALA A 69 15.11 4.93 -23.62
C ALA A 69 15.03 5.65 -24.99
N VAL A 70 13.88 6.25 -25.30
CA VAL A 70 13.69 7.05 -26.52
C VAL A 70 14.63 8.25 -26.50
N TYR A 71 14.71 8.97 -25.39
CA TYR A 71 15.60 10.10 -25.21
C TYR A 71 17.07 9.72 -25.43
N ALA A 72 17.53 8.64 -24.80
CA ALA A 72 18.90 8.15 -24.94
C ALA A 72 19.24 7.76 -26.39
N PHE A 73 18.31 7.08 -27.07
CA PHE A 73 18.46 6.69 -28.47
C PHE A 73 18.56 7.90 -29.40
N GLU A 74 17.65 8.86 -29.26
CA GLU A 74 17.65 10.08 -30.08
C GLU A 74 18.92 10.90 -29.89
N ASN A 75 19.40 11.03 -28.64
CA ASN A 75 20.65 11.69 -28.33
C ASN A 75 21.85 10.96 -28.99
N ALA A 76 21.92 9.63 -28.88
CA ALA A 76 22.98 8.84 -29.51
C ALA A 76 22.98 9.00 -31.05
N LYS A 77 21.79 8.98 -31.67
CA LYS A 77 21.62 9.22 -33.11
C LYS A 77 22.17 10.60 -33.51
N GLN A 78 21.81 11.66 -32.78
CA GLN A 78 22.30 13.01 -33.05
C GLN A 78 23.82 13.10 -32.93
N GLN A 79 24.41 12.47 -31.91
CA GLN A 79 25.86 12.43 -31.74
C GLN A 79 26.55 11.73 -32.91
N MET A 80 26.00 10.61 -33.40
CA MET A 80 26.54 9.92 -34.58
C MET A 80 26.45 10.76 -35.85
N MET A 81 25.34 11.47 -36.06
CA MET A 81 25.18 12.39 -37.20
C MET A 81 26.18 13.55 -37.16
N PHE A 82 26.53 14.03 -35.97
CA PHE A 82 27.55 15.06 -35.82
C PHE A 82 28.97 14.54 -36.13
N LEU A 83 29.27 13.31 -35.72
CA LEU A 83 30.58 12.69 -35.92
C LEU A 83 30.80 12.15 -37.34
N ASN A 84 29.73 11.93 -38.10
CA ASN A 84 29.78 11.41 -39.46
C ASN A 84 28.88 12.26 -40.38
N PRO A 85 29.37 13.43 -40.84
CA PRO A 85 28.59 14.38 -41.64
C PRO A 85 28.20 13.84 -43.02
#